data_AF-A0A074TLV3-F1
#
_entry.id   AF-A0A074TLV3-F1
#
_cell.length_a   1.000
_cell.length_b   1.000
_cell.length_c   1.000
_cell.angle_alpha   90.00
_cell.angle_beta   90.00
_cell.angle_gamma   90.00
#
_symmetry.space_group_name_H-M   'P 1'
#
loop_
_entity.id
_entity.type
_entity.pdbx_description
1 polymer ?
#
loop_
_entity_poly.entity_id
_entity_poly.type
_entity_poly.pdbx_seq_one_letter_code
_entity_poly.pdbx_strand_id
1 'polypeptide(L)'
;MYAQMVKSEGMKSLEEMSPEERAFQERVDRNEKIEPKEWMPEGYRKTLIRQIGQHAHSEIVGQLPEANWITRAPTLERKAILLAKVQDEAGHGLYLYSAAETLGISRDQLTEKLLSGDMKYSSIFNYPTLTWADMGAVGWLVDGAAIMNQVPLQRTSYGPYSRAMIRICKEESFHQRQGYAVMMKMAQGTPEQKEMAQDALNRFWFPALMMFGPSDKDSVHSAQSMAWKIKMNTNDELRQKFVDETVPQAEFLGLTVPDETLRWNEEKGGYDFAEPDWAEFFEVIKGNGPCNEERLGARREAWDNGAWFREGLTAYADKAAARRAASNMAAE
;
A
#
# COMPACT_ATOMS: atom_id res chain seq x y z
N MET A 1 4.30 17.08 6.59
CA MET A 1 5.40 16.97 7.59
C MET A 1 5.08 16.06 8.80
N TYR A 2 4.08 15.16 8.76
CA TYR A 2 3.71 14.29 9.88
C TYR A 2 4.41 12.91 9.87
N ALA A 3 4.78 12.40 8.68
CA ALA A 3 5.51 11.14 8.55
C ALA A 3 6.93 11.14 9.18
N GLN A 4 7.50 12.33 9.47
CA GLN A 4 8.75 12.49 10.22
C GLN A 4 8.54 12.68 11.74
N MET A 5 7.29 12.77 12.22
CA MET A 5 6.98 13.10 13.62
C MET A 5 6.84 11.88 14.54
N VAL A 6 6.67 10.67 14.00
CA VAL A 6 6.73 9.45 14.83
C VAL A 6 8.20 9.10 15.03
N LYS A 7 8.84 9.70 16.03
CA LYS A 7 10.21 9.32 16.40
C LYS A 7 10.21 7.89 16.94
N SER A 8 11.20 7.10 16.55
CA SER A 8 11.47 5.83 17.23
C SER A 8 11.78 6.14 18.70
N GLU A 9 11.10 5.45 19.62
CA GLU A 9 11.33 5.64 21.06
C GLU A 9 12.61 4.94 21.54
N GLY A 10 13.28 4.19 20.66
CA GLY A 10 14.42 3.35 21.00
C GLY A 10 13.98 2.06 21.69
N MET A 11 14.75 0.98 21.51
CA MET A 11 14.49 -0.28 22.21
C MET A 11 14.87 -0.14 23.69
N LYS A 12 13.87 -0.26 24.57
CA LYS A 12 14.07 -0.45 26.02
C LYS A 12 14.34 -1.92 26.31
N SER A 13 15.20 -2.24 27.27
CA SER A 13 15.29 -3.59 27.82
C SER A 13 14.05 -3.93 28.66
N LEU A 14 13.77 -5.21 28.90
CA LEU A 14 12.62 -5.60 29.73
C LEU A 14 12.72 -5.04 31.15
N GLU A 15 13.94 -4.85 31.66
CA GLU A 15 14.21 -4.26 32.98
C GLU A 15 13.89 -2.76 33.03
N GLU A 16 13.97 -2.06 31.90
CA GLU A 16 13.67 -0.62 31.75
C GLU A 16 12.19 -0.34 31.45
N MET A 17 11.43 -1.38 31.09
CA MET A 17 10.00 -1.29 30.82
C MET A 17 9.18 -1.21 32.12
N SER A 18 8.17 -0.34 32.12
CA SER A 18 7.10 -0.37 33.12
C SER A 18 6.37 -1.73 33.12
N PRO A 19 5.65 -2.10 34.21
CA PRO A 19 4.90 -3.35 34.26
C PRO A 19 3.91 -3.53 33.10
N GLU A 20 3.30 -2.44 32.63
CA GLU A 20 2.35 -2.44 31.50
C GLU A 20 3.06 -2.66 30.16
N GLU A 21 4.19 -1.96 29.93
CA GLU A 21 5.03 -2.16 28.74
C GLU A 21 5.57 -3.59 28.66
N ARG A 22 6.01 -4.15 29.80
CA ARG A 22 6.49 -5.54 29.86
C ARG A 22 5.38 -6.54 29.55
N ALA A 23 4.20 -6.40 30.17
CA ALA A 23 3.07 -7.27 29.90
C ALA A 23 2.65 -7.21 28.43
N PHE A 24 2.68 -6.03 27.81
CA PHE A 24 2.47 -5.87 26.38
C PHE A 24 3.53 -6.60 25.54
N GLN A 25 4.82 -6.38 25.81
CA GLN A 25 5.91 -6.98 25.04
C GLN A 25 5.88 -8.50 25.14
N GLU A 26 5.66 -9.06 26.33
CA GLU A 26 5.55 -10.51 26.54
C GLU A 26 4.40 -11.13 25.74
N ARG A 27 3.27 -10.43 25.58
CA ARG A 27 2.16 -10.88 24.72
C ARG A 27 2.55 -10.88 23.25
N VAL A 28 3.21 -9.82 22.78
CA VAL A 28 3.75 -9.74 21.42
C VAL A 28 4.74 -10.88 21.17
N ASP A 29 5.63 -11.16 22.12
CA ASP A 29 6.63 -12.22 22.02
C ASP A 29 5.99 -13.61 21.90
N ARG A 30 4.89 -13.85 22.63
CA ARG A 30 4.05 -15.07 22.52
C ARG A 30 3.17 -15.12 21.26
N ASN A 31 3.25 -14.13 20.37
CA ASN A 31 2.42 -14.00 19.16
C ASN A 31 0.92 -13.83 19.44
N GLU A 32 0.58 -13.34 20.63
CA GLU A 32 -0.80 -12.96 20.94
C GLU A 32 -1.17 -11.66 20.21
N LYS A 33 -2.38 -11.58 19.69
CA LYS A 33 -2.86 -10.37 19.01
C LYS A 33 -3.25 -9.31 20.03
N ILE A 34 -2.87 -8.07 19.73
CA ILE A 34 -3.29 -6.88 20.46
C ILE A 34 -4.62 -6.39 19.86
N GLU A 35 -5.61 -6.17 20.72
CA GLU A 35 -6.97 -5.78 20.32
C GLU A 35 -7.32 -4.34 20.77
N PRO A 36 -8.34 -3.68 20.16
CA PRO A 36 -8.59 -2.24 20.33
C PRO A 36 -8.80 -1.74 21.76
N LYS A 37 -9.39 -2.57 22.63
CA LYS A 37 -9.71 -2.20 24.02
C LYS A 37 -8.54 -2.46 24.99
N GLU A 38 -7.47 -3.06 24.50
CA GLU A 38 -6.32 -3.42 25.32
C GLU A 38 -5.36 -2.25 25.42
N TRP A 39 -4.62 -2.21 26.53
CA TRP A 39 -3.53 -1.26 26.68
C TRP A 39 -2.42 -1.56 25.67
N MET A 40 -1.83 -0.51 25.10
CA MET A 40 -0.69 -0.59 24.19
C MET A 40 0.16 0.68 24.35
N PRO A 41 1.48 0.61 24.10
CA PRO A 41 2.34 1.79 24.12
C PRO A 41 1.86 2.87 23.14
N GLU A 42 2.00 4.14 23.51
CA GLU A 42 1.57 5.24 22.63
C GLU A 42 2.40 5.29 21.33
N GLY A 43 3.70 4.99 21.40
CA GLY A 43 4.55 4.83 20.22
C GLY A 43 4.07 3.71 19.28
N TYR A 44 3.56 2.60 19.83
CA TYR A 44 2.97 1.49 19.07
C TYR A 44 1.69 1.95 18.35
N ARG A 45 0.77 2.60 19.08
CA ARG A 45 -0.47 3.16 18.53
C ARG A 45 -0.20 4.15 17.39
N LYS A 46 0.69 5.13 17.61
CA LYS A 46 1.06 6.13 16.59
C LYS A 46 1.72 5.50 15.37
N THR A 47 2.58 4.52 15.56
CA THR A 47 3.25 3.79 14.46
C THR A 47 2.23 3.05 13.61
N LEU A 48 1.26 2.38 14.22
CA LEU A 48 0.19 1.70 13.50
C LEU A 48 -0.75 2.67 12.80
N ILE A 49 -1.17 3.77 13.44
CA ILE A 49 -1.98 4.82 12.79
C ILE A 49 -1.26 5.32 11.54
N ARG A 50 0.04 5.61 11.65
CA ARG A 50 0.86 6.04 10.51
C ARG A 50 0.89 4.97 9.42
N GLN A 51 1.22 3.72 9.77
CA GLN A 51 1.40 2.66 8.77
C GLN A 51 0.07 2.26 8.11
N ILE A 52 -0.97 1.96 8.89
CA ILE A 52 -2.28 1.53 8.37
C ILE A 52 -2.95 2.69 7.62
N GLY A 53 -2.85 3.92 8.12
CA GLY A 53 -3.39 5.11 7.44
C GLY A 53 -2.71 5.35 6.09
N GLN A 54 -1.38 5.30 6.02
CA GLN A 54 -0.65 5.42 4.76
C GLN A 54 -0.92 4.23 3.81
N HIS A 55 -1.17 3.04 4.35
CA HIS A 55 -1.61 1.89 3.56
C HIS A 55 -2.99 2.17 2.94
N ALA A 56 -3.97 2.64 3.73
CA ALA A 56 -5.28 3.04 3.21
C ALA A 56 -5.15 4.14 2.14
N HIS A 57 -4.27 5.13 2.36
CA HIS A 57 -4.00 6.16 1.35
C HIS A 57 -3.42 5.60 0.06
N SER A 58 -2.61 4.54 0.17
CA SER A 58 -2.03 3.85 -0.98
C SER A 58 -3.14 3.23 -1.83
N GLU A 59 -4.11 2.54 -1.22
CA GLU A 59 -5.29 2.02 -1.94
C GLU A 59 -6.11 3.11 -2.61
N ILE A 60 -6.29 4.25 -1.93
CA ILE A 60 -7.02 5.37 -2.50
C ILE A 60 -6.24 5.97 -3.67
N VAL A 61 -4.97 6.31 -3.51
CA VAL A 61 -4.21 6.97 -4.58
C VAL A 61 -3.91 6.01 -5.75
N GLY A 62 -3.74 4.72 -5.49
CA GLY A 62 -3.46 3.68 -6.50
C GLY A 62 -4.53 3.52 -7.57
N GLN A 63 -5.78 3.81 -7.24
CA GLN A 63 -6.86 3.82 -8.23
C GLN A 63 -6.62 4.82 -9.38
N LEU A 64 -5.83 5.90 -9.19
CA LEU A 64 -5.65 6.95 -10.21
C LEU A 64 -4.87 6.47 -11.45
N PRO A 65 -3.64 5.94 -11.33
CA PRO A 65 -2.90 5.45 -12.49
C PRO A 65 -3.66 4.36 -13.25
N GLU A 66 -4.42 3.50 -12.57
CA GLU A 66 -5.20 2.45 -13.22
C GLU A 66 -6.51 2.96 -13.83
N ALA A 67 -7.21 3.86 -13.14
CA ALA A 67 -8.42 4.49 -13.68
C ALA A 67 -8.16 5.28 -14.97
N ASN A 68 -6.95 5.81 -15.12
CA ASN A 68 -6.50 6.45 -16.36
C ASN A 68 -6.73 5.55 -17.60
N TRP A 69 -6.64 4.23 -17.46
CA TRP A 69 -6.79 3.29 -18.57
C TRP A 69 -8.16 2.61 -18.68
N ILE A 70 -9.08 2.80 -17.72
CA ILE A 70 -10.42 2.18 -17.73
C ILE A 70 -11.17 2.47 -19.04
N THR A 71 -11.16 3.71 -19.51
CA THR A 71 -11.89 4.10 -20.74
C THR A 71 -11.21 3.59 -22.02
N ARG A 72 -9.91 3.29 -21.96
CA ARG A 72 -9.03 2.99 -23.10
C ARG A 72 -8.55 1.55 -23.17
N ALA A 73 -8.98 0.69 -22.24
CA ALA A 73 -8.64 -0.73 -22.24
C ALA A 73 -8.97 -1.38 -23.61
N PRO A 74 -8.07 -2.20 -24.17
CA PRO A 74 -8.11 -2.63 -25.57
C PRO A 74 -9.22 -3.66 -25.86
N THR A 75 -9.76 -4.31 -24.84
CA THR A 75 -10.89 -5.24 -24.95
C THR A 75 -11.88 -5.02 -23.82
N LEU A 76 -13.14 -5.41 -24.03
CA LEU A 76 -14.17 -5.34 -22.98
C LEU A 76 -13.86 -6.27 -21.81
N GLU A 77 -13.26 -7.44 -22.08
CA GLU A 77 -12.80 -8.37 -21.04
C GLU A 77 -11.76 -7.70 -20.13
N ARG A 78 -10.72 -7.09 -20.71
CA ARG A 78 -9.68 -6.40 -19.93
C ARG A 78 -10.22 -5.17 -19.22
N LYS A 79 -11.18 -4.47 -19.83
CA LYS A 79 -11.90 -3.37 -19.19
C LYS A 79 -12.68 -3.84 -17.95
N ALA A 80 -13.40 -4.95 -18.04
CA ALA A 80 -14.17 -5.51 -16.93
C ALA A 80 -13.27 -5.97 -15.78
N ILE A 81 -12.13 -6.61 -16.10
CA ILE A 81 -11.14 -7.01 -15.10
C ILE A 81 -10.55 -5.78 -14.39
N LEU A 82 -10.15 -4.75 -15.14
CA LEU A 82 -9.59 -3.53 -14.57
C LEU A 82 -10.61 -2.79 -13.69
N LEU A 83 -11.87 -2.73 -14.10
CA LEU A 83 -12.96 -2.18 -13.28
C LEU A 83 -13.12 -2.94 -11.95
N ALA A 84 -13.08 -4.28 -11.99
CA ALA A 84 -13.17 -5.10 -10.79
C ALA A 84 -11.99 -4.88 -9.84
N LYS A 85 -10.76 -4.78 -10.37
CA LYS A 85 -9.56 -4.48 -9.57
C LYS A 85 -9.66 -3.13 -8.87
N VAL A 86 -9.94 -2.05 -9.62
CA VAL A 86 -10.07 -0.69 -9.07
C VAL A 86 -11.22 -0.59 -8.06
N GLN A 87 -12.29 -1.36 -8.26
CA GLN A 87 -13.38 -1.48 -7.28
C GLN A 87 -12.90 -2.13 -5.97
N ASP A 88 -12.13 -3.21 -6.05
CA ASP A 88 -11.61 -3.90 -4.87
C ASP A 88 -10.61 -3.01 -4.10
N GLU A 89 -9.74 -2.26 -4.76
CA GLU A 89 -8.85 -1.27 -4.11
C GLU A 89 -9.64 -0.25 -3.29
N ALA A 90 -10.78 0.22 -3.79
CA ALA A 90 -11.66 1.10 -3.02
C ALA A 90 -12.20 0.39 -1.76
N GLY A 91 -12.55 -0.90 -1.86
CA GLY A 91 -12.92 -1.75 -0.74
C GLY A 91 -11.79 -1.96 0.28
N HIS A 92 -10.57 -2.21 -0.20
CA HIS A 92 -9.38 -2.41 0.62
C HIS A 92 -9.05 -1.16 1.42
N GLY A 93 -9.13 0.02 0.79
CA GLY A 93 -9.02 1.30 1.47
C GLY A 93 -10.03 1.45 2.61
N LEU A 94 -11.28 1.02 2.41
CA LEU A 94 -12.30 1.04 3.48
C LEU A 94 -11.97 0.07 4.63
N TYR A 95 -11.47 -1.14 4.34
CA TYR A 95 -11.03 -2.08 5.38
C TYR A 95 -9.89 -1.50 6.21
N LEU A 96 -8.91 -0.86 5.56
CA LEU A 96 -7.75 -0.28 6.22
C LEU A 96 -8.11 0.96 7.04
N TYR A 97 -8.97 1.85 6.52
CA TYR A 97 -9.50 2.96 7.32
C TYR A 97 -10.24 2.42 8.55
N SER A 98 -11.10 1.41 8.39
CA SER A 98 -11.81 0.79 9.52
C SER A 98 -10.84 0.22 10.56
N ALA A 99 -9.75 -0.43 10.13
CA ALA A 99 -8.72 -0.95 11.03
C ALA A 99 -7.90 0.16 11.72
N ALA A 100 -7.69 1.31 11.06
CA ALA A 100 -7.05 2.46 11.67
C ALA A 100 -7.96 3.14 12.69
N GLU A 101 -9.28 3.19 12.44
CA GLU A 101 -10.24 3.83 13.35
C GLU A 101 -10.32 3.14 14.72
N THR A 102 -10.04 1.85 14.78
CA THR A 102 -9.96 1.14 16.07
C THR A 102 -8.80 1.59 16.96
N LEU A 103 -7.88 2.41 16.46
CA LEU A 103 -6.80 3.03 17.22
C LEU A 103 -7.15 4.43 17.76
N GLY A 104 -8.33 4.96 17.43
CA GLY A 104 -8.86 6.23 17.95
C GLY A 104 -8.65 7.45 17.04
N ILE A 105 -8.15 7.27 15.82
CA ILE A 105 -8.16 8.30 14.77
C ILE A 105 -9.41 8.14 13.90
N SER A 106 -9.98 9.22 13.35
CA SER A 106 -11.08 9.10 12.38
C SER A 106 -10.56 8.98 10.94
N ARG A 107 -11.36 8.37 10.06
CA ARG A 107 -11.12 8.39 8.62
C ARG A 107 -11.00 9.81 8.08
N ASP A 108 -11.84 10.74 8.53
CA ASP A 108 -11.81 12.13 8.06
C ASP A 108 -10.47 12.80 8.40
N GLN A 109 -9.95 12.60 9.62
CA GLN A 109 -8.61 13.09 9.99
C GLN A 109 -7.50 12.47 9.15
N LEU A 110 -7.61 11.19 8.80
CA LEU A 110 -6.65 10.53 7.91
C LEU A 110 -6.77 11.10 6.48
N THR A 111 -7.97 11.28 5.96
CA THR A 111 -8.21 11.88 4.64
C THR A 111 -7.67 13.30 4.58
N GLU A 112 -7.91 14.14 5.58
CA GLU A 112 -7.33 15.48 5.66
C GLU A 112 -5.79 15.44 5.61
N LYS A 113 -5.17 14.53 6.37
CA LYS A 113 -3.70 14.35 6.36
C LYS A 113 -3.15 13.86 5.03
N LEU A 114 -3.91 13.08 4.27
CA LEU A 114 -3.55 12.73 2.89
C LEU A 114 -3.59 13.97 1.99
N LEU A 115 -4.70 14.71 2.02
CA LEU A 115 -4.94 15.85 1.13
C LEU A 115 -3.99 17.03 1.39
N SER A 116 -3.58 17.23 2.65
CA SER A 116 -2.57 18.22 3.04
C SER A 116 -1.13 17.79 2.72
N GLY A 117 -0.90 16.52 2.37
CA GLY A 117 0.45 15.96 2.19
C GLY A 117 1.18 15.66 3.51
N ASP A 118 0.46 15.65 4.64
CA ASP A 118 1.03 15.35 5.95
C ASP A 118 1.32 13.86 6.17
N MET A 119 0.47 13.00 5.62
CA MET A 119 0.66 11.55 5.57
C MET A 119 0.92 11.09 4.14
N LYS A 120 1.83 10.12 3.99
CA LYS A 120 2.25 9.61 2.69
C LYS A 120 1.26 8.57 2.13
N TYR A 121 1.49 8.21 0.88
CA TYR A 121 1.02 6.99 0.23
C TYR A 121 2.23 6.32 -0.43
N SER A 122 2.05 5.10 -0.98
CA SER A 122 3.13 4.34 -1.62
C SER A 122 3.80 5.15 -2.75
N SER A 123 5.12 5.10 -2.83
CA SER A 123 5.92 5.85 -3.81
C SER A 123 5.52 5.53 -5.24
N ILE A 124 5.16 4.27 -5.51
CA ILE A 124 4.88 3.72 -6.84
C ILE A 124 3.73 4.43 -7.58
N PHE A 125 2.76 4.98 -6.86
CA PHE A 125 1.61 5.63 -7.50
C PHE A 125 1.92 7.03 -8.06
N ASN A 126 3.17 7.50 -7.87
CA ASN A 126 3.67 8.73 -8.46
C ASN A 126 4.26 8.53 -9.87
N TYR A 127 4.30 7.31 -10.39
CA TYR A 127 4.77 7.03 -11.74
C TYR A 127 3.60 7.01 -12.74
N PRO A 128 3.79 7.55 -13.96
CA PRO A 128 2.71 7.65 -14.95
C PRO A 128 2.49 6.33 -15.68
N THR A 129 1.24 6.07 -16.05
CA THR A 129 0.85 4.93 -16.90
C THR A 129 0.69 5.41 -18.35
N LEU A 130 1.73 5.27 -19.15
CA LEU A 130 1.87 5.84 -20.49
C LEU A 130 1.31 4.95 -21.59
N THR A 131 1.33 3.62 -21.39
CA THR A 131 0.84 2.64 -22.35
C THR A 131 -0.08 1.61 -21.69
N TRP A 132 -0.78 0.79 -22.48
CA TRP A 132 -1.61 -0.28 -21.93
C TRP A 132 -0.78 -1.34 -21.19
N ALA A 133 0.47 -1.58 -21.62
CA ALA A 133 1.35 -2.53 -20.94
C ALA A 133 1.61 -2.16 -19.47
N ASP A 134 1.49 -0.88 -19.14
CA ASP A 134 1.66 -0.38 -17.78
C ASP A 134 0.59 -0.97 -16.83
N MET A 135 -0.61 -1.31 -17.32
CA MET A 135 -1.60 -2.06 -16.52
C MET A 135 -1.13 -3.49 -16.22
N GLY A 136 -0.38 -4.08 -17.15
CA GLY A 136 0.28 -5.37 -16.94
C GLY A 136 1.42 -5.25 -15.94
N ALA A 137 2.29 -4.25 -16.07
CA ALA A 137 3.42 -4.03 -15.16
C ALA A 137 2.97 -3.64 -13.74
N VAL A 138 1.94 -2.79 -13.60
CA VAL A 138 1.33 -2.47 -12.30
C VAL A 138 0.72 -3.73 -11.69
N GLY A 139 -0.19 -4.40 -12.41
CA GLY A 139 -0.80 -5.61 -11.88
C GLY A 139 0.22 -6.74 -11.60
N TRP A 140 1.32 -6.85 -12.35
CA TRP A 140 2.30 -7.92 -12.11
C TRP A 140 3.34 -7.56 -11.05
N LEU A 141 4.11 -6.48 -11.27
CA LEU A 141 5.26 -6.10 -10.47
C LEU A 141 4.83 -5.34 -9.22
N VAL A 142 3.93 -4.36 -9.37
CA VAL A 142 3.52 -3.48 -8.28
C VAL A 142 2.64 -4.24 -7.29
N ASP A 143 1.60 -4.92 -7.76
CA ASP A 143 0.79 -5.78 -6.88
C ASP A 143 1.62 -6.97 -6.36
N GLY A 144 2.56 -7.51 -7.15
CA GLY A 144 3.48 -8.55 -6.70
C GLY A 144 4.33 -8.11 -5.51
N ALA A 145 4.89 -6.90 -5.58
CA ALA A 145 5.63 -6.29 -4.48
C ALA A 145 4.73 -5.98 -3.27
N ALA A 146 3.50 -5.49 -3.52
CA ALA A 146 2.51 -5.26 -2.47
C ALA A 146 2.15 -6.56 -1.73
N ILE A 147 1.84 -7.64 -2.45
CA ILE A 147 1.56 -8.97 -1.89
C ILE A 147 2.74 -9.49 -1.07
N MET A 148 3.98 -9.34 -1.56
CA MET A 148 5.19 -9.72 -0.82
C MET A 148 5.29 -9.01 0.53
N ASN A 149 4.91 -7.73 0.60
CA ASN A 149 4.86 -6.97 1.84
C ASN A 149 3.66 -7.35 2.72
N GLN A 150 2.49 -7.61 2.11
CA GLN A 150 1.22 -7.80 2.80
C GLN A 150 1.03 -9.19 3.39
N VAL A 151 1.50 -10.24 2.72
CA VAL A 151 1.37 -11.62 3.20
C VAL A 151 2.01 -11.81 4.58
N PRO A 152 3.24 -11.34 4.85
CA PRO A 152 3.79 -11.34 6.20
C PRO A 152 2.94 -10.56 7.21
N LEU A 153 2.34 -9.43 6.81
CA LEU A 153 1.50 -8.60 7.68
C LEU A 153 0.19 -9.27 8.10
N GLN A 154 -0.23 -10.37 7.48
CA GLN A 154 -1.28 -11.22 8.04
C GLN A 154 -0.95 -11.71 9.46
N ARG A 155 0.35 -11.74 9.82
CA ARG A 155 0.84 -12.13 11.16
C ARG A 155 1.20 -10.94 12.06
N THR A 156 1.02 -9.70 11.60
CA THR A 156 1.29 -8.49 12.40
C THR A 156 0.59 -8.53 13.77
N SER A 157 1.21 -7.96 14.80
CA SER A 157 0.74 -8.07 16.20
C SER A 157 -0.63 -7.43 16.44
N TYR A 158 -1.04 -6.42 15.65
CA TYR A 158 -2.33 -5.78 15.82
C TYR A 158 -3.45 -6.56 15.13
N GLY A 159 -4.42 -7.04 15.92
CA GLY A 159 -5.50 -7.91 15.46
C GLY A 159 -6.33 -7.35 14.29
N PRO A 160 -6.86 -6.11 14.38
CA PRO A 160 -7.62 -5.51 13.30
C PRO A 160 -6.85 -5.43 11.97
N TYR A 161 -5.57 -5.07 12.03
CA TYR A 161 -4.73 -4.96 10.83
C TYR A 161 -4.42 -6.33 10.24
N SER A 162 -4.05 -7.31 11.07
CA SER A 162 -3.86 -8.71 10.68
C SER A 162 -5.09 -9.27 9.94
N ARG A 163 -6.29 -9.05 10.48
CA ARG A 163 -7.55 -9.50 9.85
C ARG A 163 -7.88 -8.80 8.54
N ALA A 164 -7.57 -7.50 8.42
CA ALA A 164 -7.71 -6.78 7.16
C ALA A 164 -6.78 -7.36 6.08
N MET A 165 -5.51 -7.59 6.41
CA MET A 165 -4.53 -8.19 5.50
C MET A 165 -4.94 -9.59 5.02
N ILE A 166 -5.54 -10.42 5.87
CA ILE A 166 -6.05 -11.73 5.46
C ILE A 166 -7.13 -11.62 4.36
N ARG A 167 -7.99 -10.60 4.41
CA ARG A 167 -9.02 -10.38 3.37
C ARG A 167 -8.40 -9.79 2.11
N ILE A 168 -7.63 -8.72 2.26
CA ILE A 168 -6.98 -8.01 1.17
C ILE A 168 -6.10 -8.96 0.34
N CYS A 169 -5.21 -9.75 0.97
CA CYS A 169 -4.35 -10.68 0.25
C CYS A 169 -5.11 -11.78 -0.52
N LYS A 170 -6.31 -12.18 -0.06
CA LYS A 170 -7.13 -13.16 -0.79
C LYS A 170 -7.66 -12.58 -2.10
N GLU A 171 -7.97 -11.28 -2.12
CA GLU A 171 -8.53 -10.57 -3.26
C GLU A 171 -7.40 -10.14 -4.22
N GLU A 172 -6.33 -9.52 -3.70
CA GLU A 172 -5.21 -9.00 -4.52
C GLU A 172 -4.46 -10.08 -5.31
N SER A 173 -4.29 -11.28 -4.75
CA SER A 173 -3.57 -12.35 -5.47
C SER A 173 -4.22 -12.71 -6.81
N PHE A 174 -5.54 -12.54 -6.93
CA PHE A 174 -6.24 -12.70 -8.20
C PHE A 174 -5.87 -11.58 -9.16
N HIS A 175 -5.93 -10.31 -8.72
CA HIS A 175 -5.59 -9.15 -9.55
C HIS A 175 -4.15 -9.21 -10.06
N GLN A 176 -3.23 -9.65 -9.21
CA GLN A 176 -1.83 -9.80 -9.58
C GLN A 176 -1.66 -10.79 -10.73
N ARG A 177 -2.36 -11.93 -10.66
CA ARG A 177 -2.34 -12.93 -11.74
C ARG A 177 -2.92 -12.37 -13.04
N GLN A 178 -3.94 -11.53 -12.96
CA GLN A 178 -4.53 -10.90 -14.14
C GLN A 178 -3.58 -9.89 -14.79
N GLY A 179 -2.81 -9.15 -14.01
CA GLY A 179 -1.72 -8.29 -14.49
C GLY A 179 -0.63 -9.08 -15.23
N TYR A 180 -0.17 -10.18 -14.63
CA TYR A 180 0.77 -11.07 -15.31
C TYR A 180 0.20 -11.66 -16.61
N ALA A 181 -1.09 -11.96 -16.65
CA ALA A 181 -1.76 -12.43 -17.86
C ALA A 181 -1.81 -11.35 -18.98
N VAL A 182 -1.81 -10.06 -18.65
CA VAL A 182 -1.64 -8.97 -19.64
C VAL A 182 -0.24 -9.04 -20.23
N MET A 183 0.78 -9.09 -19.37
CA MET A 183 2.19 -9.16 -19.79
C MET A 183 2.45 -10.38 -20.67
N MET A 184 1.94 -11.55 -20.27
CA MET A 184 2.02 -12.79 -21.06
C MET A 184 1.39 -12.65 -22.44
N LYS A 185 0.19 -12.06 -22.53
CA LYS A 185 -0.49 -11.87 -23.81
C LYS A 185 0.27 -10.92 -24.74
N MET A 186 0.89 -9.89 -24.18
CA MET A 186 1.66 -8.91 -24.96
C MET A 186 3.02 -9.46 -25.39
N ALA A 187 3.71 -10.17 -24.51
CA ALA A 187 5.00 -10.79 -24.82
C ALA A 187 4.91 -11.90 -25.88
N GLN A 188 3.76 -12.59 -25.98
CA GLN A 188 3.45 -13.60 -27.01
C GLN A 188 2.71 -13.02 -28.22
N GLY A 189 2.53 -11.70 -28.26
CA GLY A 189 1.78 -10.98 -29.28
C GLY A 189 2.62 -10.59 -30.50
N THR A 190 2.32 -9.43 -31.08
CA THR A 190 3.15 -8.84 -32.14
C THR A 190 4.47 -8.29 -31.57
N PRO A 191 5.49 -8.04 -32.41
CA PRO A 191 6.72 -7.39 -31.97
C PRO A 191 6.50 -6.09 -31.20
N GLU A 192 5.56 -5.25 -31.64
CA GLU A 192 5.23 -3.96 -31.00
C GLU A 192 4.56 -4.15 -29.64
N GLN A 193 3.75 -5.21 -29.48
CA GLN A 193 3.18 -5.56 -28.17
C GLN A 193 4.26 -6.02 -27.20
N LYS A 194 5.23 -6.82 -27.68
CA LYS A 194 6.35 -7.26 -26.85
C LYS A 194 7.26 -6.09 -26.48
N GLU A 195 7.54 -5.19 -27.40
CA GLU A 195 8.29 -3.96 -27.14
C GLU A 195 7.60 -3.08 -26.10
N MET A 196 6.27 -2.89 -26.21
CA MET A 196 5.48 -2.14 -25.23
C MET A 196 5.53 -2.79 -23.83
N ALA A 197 5.48 -4.13 -23.76
CA ALA A 197 5.66 -4.86 -22.50
C ALA A 197 7.07 -4.68 -21.91
N GLN A 198 8.09 -4.71 -22.76
CA GLN A 198 9.48 -4.47 -22.34
C GLN A 198 9.67 -3.04 -21.82
N ASP A 199 9.13 -2.04 -22.50
CA ASP A 199 9.19 -0.63 -22.06
C ASP A 199 8.49 -0.43 -20.71
N ALA A 200 7.33 -1.06 -20.48
CA ALA A 200 6.66 -1.01 -19.19
C ALA A 200 7.49 -1.67 -18.08
N LEU A 201 8.09 -2.84 -18.32
CA LEU A 201 9.02 -3.47 -17.37
C LEU A 201 10.22 -2.55 -17.07
N ASN A 202 10.81 -1.94 -18.09
CA ASN A 202 11.95 -1.03 -17.95
C ASN A 202 11.63 0.12 -16.99
N ARG A 203 10.46 0.74 -17.15
CA ARG A 203 10.04 1.90 -16.35
C ARG A 203 9.60 1.53 -14.94
N PHE A 204 8.98 0.38 -14.72
CA PHE A 204 8.37 0.01 -13.43
C PHE A 204 9.24 -0.88 -12.55
N TRP A 205 10.34 -1.47 -13.05
CA TRP A 205 11.21 -2.36 -12.29
C TRP A 205 11.75 -1.73 -11.00
N PHE A 206 12.58 -0.68 -11.10
CA PHE A 206 13.15 -0.02 -9.92
C PHE A 206 12.09 0.65 -9.03
N PRO A 207 11.05 1.32 -9.57
CA PRO A 207 9.95 1.81 -8.76
C PRO A 207 9.26 0.72 -7.93
N ALA A 208 9.08 -0.49 -8.46
CA ALA A 208 8.54 -1.61 -7.69
C ALA A 208 9.49 -2.05 -6.56
N LEU A 209 10.81 -2.09 -6.81
CA LEU A 209 11.81 -2.37 -5.76
C LEU A 209 11.83 -1.32 -4.64
N MET A 210 11.54 -0.05 -4.97
CA MET A 210 11.44 1.03 -4.00
C MET A 210 10.23 0.90 -3.05
N MET A 211 9.20 0.10 -3.40
CA MET A 211 8.01 -0.09 -2.56
C MET A 211 8.33 -0.77 -1.22
N PHE A 212 9.40 -1.57 -1.17
CA PHE A 212 9.87 -2.19 0.06
C PHE A 212 10.47 -1.17 1.05
N GLY A 213 10.67 0.08 0.62
CA GLY A 213 11.26 1.14 1.43
C GLY A 213 12.79 1.16 1.38
N PRO A 214 13.41 2.08 2.14
CA PRO A 214 14.87 2.26 2.13
C PRO A 214 15.59 1.00 2.60
N SER A 215 16.89 0.88 2.28
CA SER A 215 17.74 -0.19 2.81
C SER A 215 17.68 -0.26 4.33
N ASP A 216 17.88 -1.44 4.90
CA ASP A 216 17.78 -1.68 6.33
C ASP A 216 18.75 -0.80 7.15
N LYS A 217 19.91 -0.46 6.57
CA LYS A 217 20.89 0.45 7.17
C LYS A 217 20.36 1.88 7.35
N ASP A 218 19.38 2.28 6.54
CA ASP A 218 18.80 3.63 6.52
C ASP A 218 17.36 3.65 7.09
N SER A 219 16.83 2.50 7.52
CA SER A 219 15.46 2.38 8.03
C SER A 219 15.36 2.64 9.53
N VAL A 220 15.09 3.91 9.88
CA VAL A 220 14.97 4.39 11.26
C VAL A 220 13.85 3.77 12.10
N HIS A 221 12.85 3.11 11.47
CA HIS A 221 11.71 2.50 12.17
C HIS A 221 11.76 0.96 12.24
N SER A 222 12.68 0.32 11.52
CA SER A 222 12.71 -1.14 11.36
C SER A 222 12.85 -1.86 12.71
N ALA A 223 13.84 -1.49 13.53
CA ALA A 223 14.14 -2.19 14.79
C ALA A 223 12.93 -2.24 15.73
N GLN A 224 12.30 -1.09 16.00
CA GLN A 224 11.13 -1.00 16.87
C GLN A 224 9.92 -1.74 16.28
N SER A 225 9.66 -1.57 14.98
CA SER A 225 8.52 -2.21 14.31
C SER A 225 8.64 -3.73 14.30
N MET A 226 9.86 -4.27 14.20
CA MET A 226 10.15 -5.70 14.30
C MET A 226 9.99 -6.20 15.74
N ALA A 227 10.50 -5.46 16.73
CA ALA A 227 10.37 -5.82 18.15
C ALA A 227 8.90 -5.90 18.59
N TRP A 228 8.06 -4.98 18.08
CA TRP A 228 6.61 -5.01 18.28
C TRP A 228 5.86 -5.94 17.33
N LYS A 229 6.55 -6.67 16.46
CA LYS A 229 5.98 -7.50 15.38
C LYS A 229 4.90 -6.78 14.56
N ILE A 230 5.05 -5.47 14.38
CA ILE A 230 4.28 -4.69 13.40
C ILE A 230 4.77 -5.08 12.00
N LYS A 231 6.10 -5.15 11.85
CA LYS A 231 6.83 -5.60 10.67
C LYS A 231 7.40 -7.00 10.96
N MET A 232 7.34 -7.90 9.98
CA MET A 232 7.72 -9.32 10.15
C MET A 232 9.03 -9.70 9.47
N ASN A 233 9.38 -8.96 8.42
CA ASN A 233 10.56 -9.16 7.59
C ASN A 233 11.20 -7.81 7.33
N THR A 234 12.51 -7.76 7.12
CA THR A 234 13.20 -6.50 6.83
C THR A 234 12.87 -5.99 5.42
N ASN A 235 13.27 -4.74 5.10
CA ASN A 235 12.99 -4.19 3.77
C ASN A 235 13.82 -4.93 2.72
N ASP A 236 15.10 -5.19 3.01
CA ASP A 236 16.03 -5.83 2.07
C ASP A 236 15.71 -7.32 1.91
N GLU A 237 15.27 -8.01 2.98
CA GLU A 237 14.77 -9.40 2.89
C GLU A 237 13.61 -9.55 1.91
N LEU A 238 12.60 -8.66 1.99
CA LEU A 238 11.45 -8.72 1.09
C LEU A 238 11.81 -8.30 -0.33
N ARG A 239 12.69 -7.31 -0.50
CA ARG A 239 13.19 -6.88 -1.82
C ARG A 239 13.94 -8.03 -2.52
N GLN A 240 14.86 -8.69 -1.81
CA GLN A 240 15.60 -9.85 -2.34
C GLN A 240 14.64 -10.96 -2.76
N LYS A 241 13.70 -11.34 -1.90
CA LYS A 241 12.72 -12.38 -2.21
C LYS A 241 11.87 -12.03 -3.43
N PHE A 242 11.46 -10.77 -3.56
CA PHE A 242 10.73 -10.30 -4.73
C PHE A 242 11.54 -10.45 -6.02
N VAL A 243 12.82 -10.06 -6.01
CA VAL A 243 13.70 -10.24 -7.18
C VAL A 243 13.83 -11.73 -7.53
N ASP A 244 14.11 -12.58 -6.53
CA ASP A 244 14.30 -14.02 -6.73
C ASP A 244 13.07 -14.71 -7.34
N GLU A 245 11.86 -14.28 -6.97
CA GLU A 245 10.63 -14.82 -7.53
C GLU A 245 10.23 -14.18 -8.87
N THR A 246 10.60 -12.92 -9.12
CA THR A 246 10.12 -12.14 -10.28
C THR A 246 11.02 -12.28 -11.50
N VAL A 247 12.33 -12.43 -11.32
CA VAL A 247 13.27 -12.59 -12.45
C VAL A 247 12.94 -13.84 -13.29
N PRO A 248 12.70 -15.03 -12.72
CA PRO A 248 12.29 -16.19 -13.52
C PRO A 248 10.96 -15.99 -14.27
N GLN A 249 10.06 -15.15 -13.74
CA GLN A 249 8.81 -14.79 -14.41
C GLN A 249 9.10 -13.90 -15.64
N ALA A 250 10.00 -12.92 -15.53
CA ALA A 250 10.44 -12.11 -16.66
C ALA A 250 11.12 -12.96 -17.75
N GLU A 251 12.00 -13.87 -17.35
CA GLU A 251 12.68 -14.82 -18.25
C GLU A 251 11.67 -15.70 -18.99
N PHE A 252 10.65 -16.21 -18.30
CA PHE A 252 9.58 -17.00 -18.93
C PHE A 252 8.80 -16.20 -19.99
N LEU A 253 8.59 -14.91 -19.76
CA LEU A 253 7.98 -14.00 -20.75
C LEU A 253 8.92 -13.65 -21.91
N GLY A 254 10.20 -14.03 -21.82
CA GLY A 254 11.23 -13.60 -22.76
C GLY A 254 11.44 -12.09 -22.76
N LEU A 255 11.28 -11.47 -21.58
CA LEU A 255 11.58 -10.06 -21.32
C LEU A 255 12.91 -9.97 -20.55
N THR A 256 13.58 -8.82 -20.67
CA THR A 256 14.86 -8.56 -19.99
C THR A 256 14.63 -7.61 -18.82
N VAL A 257 15.11 -7.98 -17.63
CA VAL A 257 15.11 -7.07 -16.48
C VAL A 257 16.12 -5.94 -16.72
N PRO A 258 15.78 -4.66 -16.50
CA PRO A 258 16.64 -3.51 -16.82
C PRO A 258 17.76 -3.30 -15.77
N ASP A 259 18.56 -4.34 -15.53
CA ASP A 259 19.67 -4.33 -14.57
C ASP A 259 20.85 -5.15 -15.12
N GLU A 260 21.92 -4.46 -15.52
CA GLU A 260 23.13 -5.09 -16.07
C GLU A 260 23.94 -5.87 -15.01
N THR A 261 23.71 -5.61 -13.73
CA THR A 261 24.36 -6.32 -12.61
C THR A 261 23.62 -7.59 -12.20
N LEU A 262 22.43 -7.82 -12.76
CA LEU A 262 21.58 -8.96 -12.42
C LEU A 262 22.26 -10.28 -12.77
N ARG A 263 22.51 -11.11 -11.77
CA ARG A 263 23.08 -12.45 -11.97
C ARG A 263 22.64 -13.42 -10.88
N TRP A 264 22.39 -14.67 -11.26
CA TRP A 264 22.20 -15.73 -10.28
C TRP A 264 23.50 -15.96 -9.49
N ASN A 265 23.40 -15.96 -8.16
CA ASN A 265 24.51 -16.24 -7.26
C ASN A 265 24.27 -17.58 -6.55
N GLU A 266 25.00 -18.61 -6.98
CA GLU A 266 24.87 -19.99 -6.47
C GLU A 266 25.19 -20.11 -4.98
N GLU A 267 26.15 -19.33 -4.47
CA GLU A 267 26.53 -19.37 -3.04
C GLU A 267 25.43 -18.77 -2.16
N LYS A 268 24.79 -17.70 -2.63
CA LYS A 268 23.67 -17.05 -1.95
C LYS A 268 22.35 -17.79 -2.12
N GLY A 269 22.19 -18.53 -3.23
CA GLY A 269 20.92 -19.15 -3.62
C GLY A 269 19.86 -18.13 -4.06
N GLY A 270 20.29 -17.02 -4.68
CA GLY A 270 19.44 -15.92 -5.12
C GLY A 270 20.17 -14.98 -6.07
N TYR A 271 19.47 -14.00 -6.67
CA TYR A 271 20.05 -13.06 -7.61
C TYR A 271 20.81 -11.93 -6.91
N ASP A 272 22.01 -11.59 -7.36
CA ASP A 272 22.61 -10.26 -7.15
C ASP A 272 21.93 -9.28 -8.10
N PHE A 273 21.65 -8.06 -7.65
CA PHE A 273 20.98 -7.01 -8.42
C PHE A 273 21.41 -5.62 -7.93
N ALA A 274 21.16 -4.59 -8.74
CA ALA A 274 21.47 -3.21 -8.45
C ALA A 274 20.49 -2.62 -7.44
N GLU A 275 20.99 -1.79 -6.52
CA GLU A 275 20.12 -1.01 -5.64
C GLU A 275 19.34 0.04 -6.46
N PRO A 276 18.09 0.35 -6.07
CA PRO A 276 17.36 1.48 -6.66
C PRO A 276 18.10 2.80 -6.47
N ASP A 277 17.79 3.79 -7.32
CA ASP A 277 18.22 5.17 -7.08
C ASP A 277 17.53 5.73 -5.82
N TRP A 278 18.27 5.73 -4.71
CA TRP A 278 17.76 6.24 -3.44
C TRP A 278 17.53 7.76 -3.45
N ALA A 279 18.24 8.52 -4.27
CA ALA A 279 18.00 9.95 -4.41
C ALA A 279 16.63 10.20 -5.07
N GLU A 280 16.32 9.47 -6.14
CA GLU A 280 14.99 9.45 -6.75
C GLU A 280 13.92 9.07 -5.72
N PHE A 281 14.11 7.95 -5.01
CA PHE A 281 13.18 7.51 -3.96
C PHE A 281 12.86 8.62 -2.96
N PHE A 282 13.88 9.30 -2.43
CA PHE A 282 13.70 10.35 -1.45
C PHE A 282 13.00 11.59 -2.02
N GLU A 283 13.22 11.95 -3.28
CA GLU A 283 12.49 13.04 -3.94
C GLU A 283 11.01 12.67 -4.17
N VAL A 284 10.73 11.44 -4.63
CA VAL A 284 9.36 10.96 -4.83
C VAL A 284 8.57 10.99 -3.51
N ILE A 285 9.12 10.47 -2.40
CA ILE A 285 8.39 10.47 -1.12
C ILE A 285 8.30 11.84 -0.44
N LYS A 286 9.07 12.84 -0.89
CA LYS A 286 8.96 14.24 -0.46
C LYS A 286 7.90 15.01 -1.24
N GLY A 287 7.39 14.47 -2.34
CA GLY A 287 6.41 15.15 -3.20
C GLY A 287 6.96 15.66 -4.52
N ASN A 288 8.21 15.36 -4.88
CA ASN A 288 8.92 15.89 -6.05
C ASN A 288 9.08 14.86 -7.18
N GLY A 289 8.29 13.78 -7.17
CA GLY A 289 8.26 12.79 -8.23
C GLY A 289 7.30 13.17 -9.37
N PRO A 290 7.22 12.32 -10.41
CA PRO A 290 6.64 12.72 -11.70
C PRO A 290 5.14 13.03 -11.65
N CYS A 291 4.35 12.38 -10.78
CA CYS A 291 2.91 12.62 -10.68
C CYS A 291 2.44 13.07 -9.29
N ASN A 292 3.31 13.34 -8.31
CA ASN A 292 2.88 13.67 -6.94
C ASN A 292 1.86 14.81 -6.87
N GLU A 293 2.14 15.90 -7.58
CA GLU A 293 1.25 17.07 -7.65
C GLU A 293 -0.08 16.71 -8.31
N GLU A 294 -0.04 15.99 -9.44
CA GLU A 294 -1.24 15.52 -10.15
C GLU A 294 -2.11 14.61 -9.27
N ARG A 295 -1.50 13.65 -8.55
CA ARG A 295 -2.21 12.68 -7.70
C ARG A 295 -2.92 13.38 -6.54
N LEU A 296 -2.22 14.25 -5.82
CA LEU A 296 -2.84 15.00 -4.72
C LEU A 296 -3.81 16.07 -5.22
N GLY A 297 -3.52 16.70 -6.35
CA GLY A 297 -4.41 17.64 -7.04
C GLY A 297 -5.76 16.99 -7.35
N ALA A 298 -5.75 15.84 -8.02
CA ALA A 298 -6.97 15.10 -8.36
C ALA A 298 -7.77 14.68 -7.11
N ARG A 299 -7.11 14.28 -6.02
CA ARG A 299 -7.78 13.92 -4.76
C ARG A 299 -8.38 15.12 -4.04
N ARG A 300 -7.69 16.27 -4.03
CA ARG A 300 -8.22 17.54 -3.50
C ARG A 300 -9.41 18.02 -4.31
N GLU A 301 -9.29 18.04 -5.64
CA GLU A 301 -10.38 18.44 -6.51
C GLU A 301 -11.62 17.57 -6.30
N ALA A 302 -11.47 16.24 -6.25
CA ALA A 302 -12.59 15.34 -5.97
C ALA A 302 -13.20 15.58 -4.58
N TRP A 303 -12.38 15.90 -3.58
CA TRP A 303 -12.86 16.25 -2.24
C TRP A 303 -13.64 17.56 -2.24
N ASP A 304 -13.08 18.63 -2.80
CA ASP A 304 -13.66 19.97 -2.79
C ASP A 304 -14.94 20.01 -3.64
N ASN A 305 -14.90 19.48 -4.87
CA ASN A 305 -16.06 19.40 -5.75
C ASN A 305 -17.16 18.46 -5.22
N GLY A 306 -16.80 17.51 -4.36
CA GLY A 306 -17.73 16.62 -3.68
C GLY A 306 -18.39 17.20 -2.42
N ALA A 307 -18.00 18.41 -1.97
CA ALA A 307 -18.46 18.98 -0.70
C ALA A 307 -19.98 19.11 -0.64
N TRP A 308 -20.59 19.69 -1.68
CA TRP A 308 -22.05 19.86 -1.75
C TRP A 308 -22.82 18.53 -1.61
N PHE A 309 -22.27 17.44 -2.15
CA PHE A 309 -22.89 16.12 -2.08
C PHE A 309 -22.81 15.55 -0.66
N ARG A 310 -21.65 15.67 -0.01
CA ARG A 310 -21.46 15.25 1.39
C ARG A 310 -22.36 16.05 2.34
N GLU A 311 -22.36 17.37 2.20
CA GLU A 311 -23.20 18.28 2.99
C GLU A 311 -24.69 17.99 2.77
N GLY A 312 -25.10 17.74 1.52
CA GLY A 312 -26.46 17.37 1.17
C GLY A 312 -26.92 16.07 1.82
N LEU A 313 -26.07 15.04 1.85
CA LEU A 313 -26.34 13.77 2.52
C LEU A 313 -26.51 13.95 4.04
N THR A 314 -25.63 14.72 4.68
CA THR A 314 -25.74 15.03 6.11
C THR A 314 -27.04 15.77 6.42
N ALA A 315 -27.33 16.85 5.68
CA ALA A 315 -28.56 17.62 5.89
C ALA A 315 -29.83 16.78 5.66
N TYR A 316 -29.81 15.84 4.72
CA TYR A 316 -30.91 14.89 4.52
C TYR A 316 -31.08 13.94 5.71
N ALA A 317 -29.97 13.39 6.23
CA ALA A 317 -29.98 12.50 7.38
C ALA A 317 -30.49 13.21 8.65
N ASP A 318 -30.07 14.45 8.90
CA ASP A 318 -30.50 15.26 10.03
C ASP A 318 -32.02 15.53 9.99
N LYS A 319 -32.54 15.90 8.81
CA LYS A 319 -33.99 16.07 8.60
C LYS A 319 -34.76 14.77 8.82
N ALA A 320 -34.20 13.62 8.45
CA ALA A 320 -34.82 12.33 8.70
C ALA A 320 -34.80 11.98 10.20
N ALA A 321 -33.72 12.26 10.92
CA ALA A 321 -33.60 12.06 12.35
C ALA A 321 -34.58 12.95 13.14
N ALA A 322 -34.66 14.25 12.80
CA ALA A 322 -35.58 15.19 13.43
C ALA A 322 -37.05 14.79 13.24
N ARG A 323 -37.43 14.32 12.05
CA ARG A 323 -38.79 13.80 11.80
C ARG A 323 -39.10 12.57 12.65
N ARG A 324 -38.16 11.61 12.78
CA ARG A 324 -38.35 10.44 13.64
C ARG A 324 -38.51 10.83 15.12
N ALA A 325 -37.69 11.76 15.60
CA ALA A 325 -37.78 12.25 16.98
C ALA A 325 -39.13 12.94 17.25
N ALA A 326 -39.59 13.81 16.34
CA ALA A 326 -40.89 14.48 16.46
C ALA A 326 -42.06 13.48 16.44
N SER A 327 -42.02 12.46 15.59
CA SER A 327 -43.05 11.41 15.57
C SER A 327 -43.09 10.60 16.86
N ASN A 328 -41.93 10.28 17.46
CA ASN A 328 -41.88 9.56 18.73
C ASN A 328 -42.45 10.41 19.87
N MET A 329 -42.09 11.70 19.93
CA MET A 329 -42.64 12.63 20.93
C MET A 329 -44.15 12.84 20.79
N ALA A 330 -44.69 12.78 19.58
CA ALA A 330 -46.13 12.90 19.34
C ALA A 330 -46.90 11.60 19.68
N ALA A 331 -46.21 10.47 19.85
CA ALA A 331 -46.79 9.17 20.18
C ALA A 331 -46.76 8.86 21.70
N GLU A 332 -45.99 9.60 22.49
CA GLU A 332 -45.94 9.56 23.96
C GLU A 332 -47.02 10.47 24.58
#